data_AF-A0A1Y3KQ14-F1
#
_entry.id   AF-A0A1Y3KQ14-F1
#
_cell.length_a   1.000
_cell.length_b   1.000
_cell.length_c   1.000
_cell.angle_alpha   90.00
_cell.angle_beta   90.00
_cell.angle_gamma   90.00
#
_symmetry.space_group_name_H-M   'P 1'
#
loop_
_entity.id
_entity.type
_entity.pdbx_description
1 polymer ?
#
loop_
_entity_poly.entity_id
_entity_poly.type
_entity_poly.pdbx_seq_one_letter_code
_entity_poly.pdbx_strand_id
1 'polypeptide(L)'
;MKLNSARQAWHDCLYTAWDSQGAFIEQLGLLGAMVQTTDKQRSASHAVHQALAGRVQSAIGKLHSQVRSFGNFMYNPRLDDDTRETAEEVIFSLVQSKSPRMTAAKREKLEYVVKGVMTRYRYMHQGGQSANDDPLASPEGFRAWLDAHYGVRLESANWERDWGGFVRLAFDCCEDVDRMALGPVAAVIYEMKSAA
;
A
#
# COMPACT_ATOMS: atom_id res chain seq x y z
N MET A 1 -0.76 -6.50 -17.09
CA MET A 1 -0.25 -5.47 -16.16
C MET A 1 0.28 -4.33 -17.01
N LYS A 2 -0.06 -3.08 -16.68
CA LYS A 2 0.52 -1.90 -17.36
C LYS A 2 1.72 -1.43 -16.53
N LEU A 3 2.92 -1.43 -17.11
CA LEU A 3 4.17 -1.06 -16.43
C LEU A 3 4.32 0.46 -16.26
N ASN A 4 3.30 1.16 -15.79
CA ASN A 4 3.33 2.63 -15.73
C ASN A 4 4.15 3.15 -14.54
N SER A 5 4.00 2.52 -13.38
CA SER A 5 4.74 2.87 -12.15
C SER A 5 5.03 1.62 -11.32
N ALA A 6 6.03 1.72 -10.43
CA ALA A 6 6.35 0.65 -9.48
C ALA A 6 5.18 0.33 -8.54
N ARG A 7 4.45 1.35 -8.10
CA ARG A 7 3.24 1.20 -7.27
C ARG A 7 2.15 0.41 -7.98
N GLN A 8 1.86 0.76 -9.24
CA GLN A 8 0.88 0.04 -10.05
C GLN A 8 1.32 -1.41 -10.30
N ALA A 9 2.61 -1.63 -10.60
CA ALA A 9 3.13 -2.97 -10.85
C ALA A 9 3.08 -3.85 -9.59
N TRP A 10 3.34 -3.29 -8.41
CA TRP A 10 3.17 -4.00 -7.14
C TRP A 10 1.73 -4.47 -6.96
N HIS A 11 0.77 -3.58 -7.16
CA HIS A 11 -0.66 -3.91 -7.06
C HIS A 11 -1.08 -4.96 -8.10
N ASP A 12 -0.76 -4.71 -9.37
CA ASP A 12 -1.15 -5.56 -10.50
C ASP A 12 -0.56 -6.97 -10.42
N CYS A 13 0.66 -7.13 -9.92
CA CYS A 13 1.30 -8.44 -9.82
C CYS A 13 0.68 -9.33 -8.74
N LEU A 14 -0.03 -8.75 -7.76
CA LEU A 14 -0.75 -9.46 -6.71
C LEU A 14 -2.25 -9.56 -6.98
N TYR A 15 -2.76 -8.79 -7.95
CA TYR A 15 -4.16 -8.79 -8.33
C TYR A 15 -4.50 -10.01 -9.20
N THR A 16 -5.34 -10.90 -8.66
CA THR A 16 -5.94 -12.00 -9.42
C THR A 16 -7.32 -11.56 -9.91
N ALA A 17 -7.52 -11.46 -11.23
CA ALA A 17 -8.82 -11.14 -11.80
C ALA A 17 -9.82 -12.26 -11.47
N TRP A 18 -10.78 -11.95 -10.58
CA TRP A 18 -11.80 -12.88 -10.06
C TRP A 18 -12.67 -13.49 -11.18
N ASP A 19 -12.83 -12.79 -12.31
CA ASP A 19 -13.70 -13.20 -13.42
C ASP A 19 -13.42 -14.61 -13.95
N SER A 20 -12.21 -15.14 -13.76
CA SER A 20 -11.84 -16.47 -14.25
C SER A 20 -12.31 -17.64 -13.38
N GLN A 21 -12.57 -17.45 -12.07
CA GLN A 21 -12.95 -18.55 -11.18
C GLN A 21 -14.46 -18.64 -10.94
N GLY A 22 -15.15 -17.50 -10.81
CA GLY A 22 -16.60 -17.45 -10.61
C GLY A 22 -17.37 -17.94 -11.83
N ALA A 23 -17.05 -17.40 -13.01
CA ALA A 23 -17.62 -17.84 -14.28
C ALA A 23 -17.28 -19.30 -14.61
N PHE A 24 -16.09 -19.77 -14.20
CA PHE A 24 -15.68 -21.16 -14.35
C PHE A 24 -16.52 -22.13 -13.51
N ILE A 25 -16.77 -21.80 -12.23
CA ILE A 25 -17.58 -22.63 -11.33
C ILE A 25 -19.05 -22.60 -11.78
N GLU A 26 -19.56 -21.44 -12.18
CA GLU A 26 -20.92 -21.30 -12.71
C GLU A 26 -21.12 -22.15 -13.96
N GLN A 27 -20.18 -22.09 -14.91
CA GLN A 27 -20.27 -22.84 -16.16
C GLN A 27 -20.14 -24.36 -15.94
N LEU A 28 -19.28 -24.78 -15.01
CA LEU A 28 -19.15 -26.19 -14.62
C LEU A 28 -20.42 -26.69 -13.89
N GLY A 29 -21.01 -25.87 -13.02
CA GLY A 29 -22.24 -26.18 -12.30
C GLY A 29 -23.48 -26.25 -13.20
N LEU A 30 -23.56 -25.39 -14.21
CA LEU A 30 -24.69 -25.34 -15.15
C LEU A 30 -24.62 -26.41 -16.25
N LEU A 31 -23.43 -26.73 -16.75
CA LEU A 31 -23.28 -27.58 -17.94
C LEU A 31 -22.75 -28.99 -17.61
N GLY A 32 -22.30 -29.24 -16.38
CA GLY A 32 -21.68 -30.52 -15.96
C GLY A 32 -20.39 -30.87 -16.72
N ALA A 33 -19.96 -30.00 -17.63
CA ALA A 33 -18.83 -30.17 -18.52
C ALA A 33 -18.30 -28.80 -18.95
N MET A 34 -17.01 -28.75 -19.27
CA MET A 34 -16.39 -27.55 -19.81
C MET A 34 -16.79 -27.40 -21.28
N VAL A 35 -17.70 -26.48 -21.58
CA VAL A 35 -18.03 -26.12 -22.96
C VAL A 35 -17.13 -24.96 -23.37
N GLN A 36 -16.13 -25.23 -24.22
CA GLN A 36 -15.30 -24.19 -24.80
C GLN A 36 -16.11 -23.42 -25.86
N THR A 37 -16.70 -22.29 -25.48
CA THR A 37 -17.59 -21.49 -26.34
C THR A 37 -16.88 -20.37 -27.10
N THR A 38 -15.59 -20.15 -26.86
CA THR A 38 -14.81 -19.13 -27.57
C THR A 38 -13.63 -19.77 -28.30
N ASP A 39 -13.39 -19.27 -29.52
CA ASP A 39 -12.07 -19.29 -30.17
C ASP A 39 -11.11 -18.69 -29.15
N LYS A 40 -10.48 -19.55 -28.34
CA LYS A 40 -9.75 -19.15 -27.15
C LYS A 40 -8.64 -18.24 -27.64
N GLN A 41 -8.77 -16.94 -27.36
CA GLN A 41 -7.89 -15.88 -27.83
C GLN A 41 -6.45 -16.41 -27.90
N ARG A 42 -5.91 -16.56 -29.11
CA ARG A 42 -4.49 -16.88 -29.36
C ARG A 42 -3.63 -15.68 -28.97
N SER A 43 -3.75 -15.24 -27.72
CA SER A 43 -2.96 -14.16 -27.17
C SER A 43 -2.11 -14.73 -26.05
N ALA A 44 -0.80 -14.59 -26.18
CA ALA A 44 0.16 -14.91 -25.12
C ALA A 44 0.07 -13.93 -23.95
N SER A 45 -0.90 -13.00 -23.95
CA SER A 45 -1.08 -11.92 -22.99
C SER A 45 -1.15 -12.40 -21.54
N HIS A 46 -1.80 -13.54 -21.28
CA HIS A 46 -1.82 -14.14 -19.94
C HIS A 46 -0.45 -14.67 -19.51
N ALA A 47 0.26 -15.38 -20.40
CA ALA A 47 1.60 -15.88 -20.13
C ALA A 47 2.60 -14.73 -19.93
N VAL A 48 2.50 -13.68 -20.75
CA VAL A 48 3.29 -12.44 -20.62
C VAL A 48 2.98 -11.74 -19.29
N HIS A 49 1.71 -11.60 -18.93
CA HIS A 49 1.33 -11.05 -17.62
C HIS A 49 1.97 -11.83 -16.47
N GLN A 50 1.84 -13.17 -16.49
CA GLN A 50 2.37 -14.02 -15.42
C GLN A 50 3.90 -13.96 -15.33
N ALA A 51 4.60 -13.93 -16.47
CA ALA A 51 6.05 -13.77 -16.50
C ALA A 51 6.49 -12.41 -15.91
N LEU A 52 5.78 -11.32 -16.26
CA LEU A 52 6.05 -9.98 -15.72
C LEU A 52 5.74 -9.93 -14.22
N ALA A 53 4.60 -10.48 -13.79
CA ALA A 53 4.20 -10.53 -12.39
C ALA A 53 5.20 -11.31 -11.54
N GLY A 54 5.66 -12.49 -12.00
CA GLY A 54 6.63 -13.32 -11.28
C GLY A 54 7.97 -12.62 -11.03
N ARG A 55 8.45 -11.83 -12.00
CA ARG A 55 9.68 -11.03 -11.81
C ARG A 55 9.49 -9.91 -10.77
N VAL A 56 8.34 -9.21 -10.78
CA VAL A 56 8.03 -8.19 -9.77
C VAL A 56 7.85 -8.82 -8.39
N GLN A 57 7.12 -9.93 -8.28
CA GLN A 57 6.94 -10.69 -7.05
C GLN A 57 8.28 -11.19 -6.49
N SER A 58 9.21 -11.63 -7.36
CA SER A 58 10.56 -12.02 -6.94
C SER A 58 11.34 -10.84 -6.33
N ALA A 59 11.23 -9.65 -6.91
CA ALA A 59 11.85 -8.44 -6.35
C ALA A 59 11.25 -8.08 -4.98
N ILE A 60 9.93 -8.12 -4.86
CA ILE A 60 9.21 -7.90 -3.60
C ILE A 60 9.64 -8.93 -2.55
N GLY A 61 9.76 -10.20 -2.94
CA GLY A 61 10.15 -11.30 -2.05
C GLY A 61 11.55 -11.15 -1.44
N LYS A 62 12.46 -10.44 -2.12
CA LYS A 62 13.84 -10.17 -1.68
C LYS A 62 13.97 -8.95 -0.75
N LEU A 63 12.92 -8.14 -0.61
CA LEU A 63 12.92 -7.02 0.32
C LEU A 63 13.02 -7.50 1.77
N HIS A 64 13.65 -6.70 2.63
CA HIS A 64 13.61 -6.92 4.08
C HIS A 64 12.15 -6.98 4.56
N SER A 65 11.85 -7.86 5.52
CA SER A 65 10.47 -8.15 5.95
C SER A 65 9.68 -6.89 6.30
N GLN A 66 10.30 -5.98 7.05
CA GLN A 66 9.69 -4.70 7.45
C GLN A 66 9.32 -3.80 6.26
N VAL A 67 10.23 -3.65 5.28
CA VAL A 67 10.00 -2.85 4.07
C VAL A 67 8.94 -3.50 3.19
N ARG A 68 8.95 -4.83 3.12
CA ARG A 68 7.95 -5.61 2.39
C ARG A 68 6.56 -5.46 3.00
N SER A 69 6.44 -5.52 4.34
CA SER A 69 5.16 -5.33 5.02
C SER A 69 4.59 -3.93 4.77
N PHE A 70 5.44 -2.89 4.81
CA PHE A 70 5.01 -1.54 4.44
C PHE A 70 4.49 -1.48 2.99
N GLY A 71 5.26 -2.00 2.02
CA GLY A 71 4.85 -2.01 0.61
C GLY A 71 3.55 -2.79 0.37
N ASN A 72 3.37 -3.92 1.08
CA ASN A 72 2.13 -4.71 1.02
C ASN A 72 0.94 -3.94 1.62
N PHE A 73 1.11 -3.32 2.79
CA PHE A 73 0.07 -2.46 3.38
C PHE A 73 -0.36 -1.33 2.41
N MET A 74 0.60 -0.74 1.69
CA MET A 74 0.31 0.34 0.76
C MET A 74 -0.36 -0.14 -0.54
N TYR A 75 0.14 -1.22 -1.14
CA TYR A 75 -0.16 -1.54 -2.55
C TYR A 75 -0.78 -2.92 -2.79
N ASN A 76 -0.84 -3.81 -1.79
CA ASN A 76 -1.48 -5.11 -1.98
C ASN A 76 -3.01 -4.91 -2.13
N PRO A 77 -3.66 -5.48 -3.17
CA PRO A 77 -5.12 -5.44 -3.31
C PRO A 77 -5.87 -6.11 -2.16
N ARG A 78 -5.22 -7.04 -1.43
CA ARG A 78 -5.77 -7.68 -0.23
C ARG A 78 -4.96 -7.25 0.98
N LEU A 79 -5.62 -6.58 1.91
CA LEU A 79 -5.03 -6.21 3.19
C LEU A 79 -5.25 -7.33 4.21
N ASP A 80 -4.18 -7.73 4.87
CA ASP A 80 -4.20 -8.57 6.06
C ASP A 80 -3.81 -7.75 7.29
N ASP A 81 -4.42 -8.06 8.43
CA ASP A 81 -4.20 -7.31 9.67
C ASP A 81 -2.77 -7.44 10.19
N ASP A 82 -2.16 -8.63 10.09
CA ASP A 82 -0.77 -8.86 10.52
C ASP A 82 0.23 -7.97 9.77
N THR A 83 0.07 -7.84 8.44
CA THR A 83 0.89 -6.95 7.62
C THR A 83 0.64 -5.49 7.95
N ARG A 84 -0.62 -5.11 8.19
CA ARG A 84 -0.97 -3.75 8.61
C ARG A 84 -0.30 -3.39 9.93
N GLU A 85 -0.44 -4.23 10.95
CA GLU A 85 0.16 -4.01 12.27
C GLU A 85 1.68 -3.94 12.19
N THR A 86 2.31 -4.85 11.44
CA THR A 86 3.76 -4.82 11.21
C THR A 86 4.20 -3.53 10.52
N ALA A 87 3.47 -3.08 9.49
CA ALA A 87 3.78 -1.83 8.79
C ALA A 87 3.63 -0.61 9.69
N GLU A 88 2.55 -0.56 10.49
CA GLU A 88 2.30 0.49 11.47
C GLU A 88 3.43 0.56 12.52
N GLU A 89 3.88 -0.59 13.04
CA GLU A 89 4.97 -0.68 14.01
C GLU A 89 6.31 -0.19 13.43
N VAL A 90 6.60 -0.51 12.17
CA VAL A 90 7.82 -0.08 11.48
C VAL A 90 7.88 1.44 11.38
N ILE A 91 6.81 2.07 10.91
CA ILE A 91 6.77 3.54 10.76
C ILE A 91 6.76 4.20 12.14
N PHE A 92 6.00 3.68 13.10
CA PHE A 92 5.99 4.21 14.46
C PHE A 92 7.38 4.18 15.11
N SER A 93 8.09 3.05 14.99
CA SER A 93 9.45 2.91 15.51
C SER A 93 10.43 3.88 14.85
N LEU A 94 10.32 4.09 13.54
CA LEU A 94 11.16 5.03 12.80
C LEU A 94 10.88 6.48 13.22
N VAL A 95 9.60 6.88 13.27
CA VAL A 95 9.18 8.21 13.73
C VAL A 95 9.67 8.46 15.15
N GLN A 96 9.52 7.49 16.03
CA GLN A 96 9.97 7.58 17.41
C GLN A 96 11.47 7.73 17.54
N SER A 97 12.26 7.00 16.75
CA SER A 97 13.73 7.10 16.77
C SER A 97 14.23 8.49 16.34
N LYS A 98 13.47 9.17 15.47
CA LYS A 98 13.76 10.52 14.98
C LYS A 98 13.09 11.63 15.81
N SER A 99 12.23 11.27 16.76
CA SER A 99 11.45 12.21 17.56
C SER A 99 12.21 12.71 18.79
N PRO A 100 11.95 13.95 19.25
CA PRO A 100 12.45 14.41 20.54
C PRO A 100 11.84 13.59 21.69
N ARG A 101 12.50 13.63 22.86
CA ARG A 101 11.97 13.01 24.08
C ARG A 101 10.57 13.54 24.39
N MET A 102 9.68 12.63 24.75
CA MET A 102 8.29 12.95 25.07
C MET A 102 7.78 12.09 26.23
N THR A 103 6.65 12.49 26.81
CA THR A 103 5.97 11.74 27.86
C THR A 103 5.31 10.47 27.30
N ALA A 104 5.06 9.48 28.16
CA ALA A 104 4.36 8.25 27.78
C ALA A 104 2.98 8.54 27.16
N ALA A 105 2.19 9.43 27.78
CA ALA A 105 0.89 9.84 27.26
C ALA A 105 0.96 10.50 25.87
N LYS A 106 2.03 11.25 25.57
CA LYS A 106 2.22 11.83 24.23
C LYS A 106 2.64 10.77 23.21
N ARG A 107 3.47 9.80 23.64
CA ARG A 107 3.90 8.66 22.83
C ARG A 107 2.72 7.77 22.43
N GLU A 108 1.80 7.49 23.34
CA GLU A 108 0.59 6.71 23.04
C GLU A 108 -0.26 7.39 21.97
N LYS A 109 -0.50 8.70 22.10
CA LYS A 109 -1.22 9.48 21.08
C LYS A 109 -0.47 9.54 19.74
N LEU A 110 0.86 9.58 19.77
CA LEU A 110 1.69 9.57 18.57
C LEU A 110 1.49 8.30 17.74
N GLU A 111 1.28 7.15 18.37
CA GLU A 111 1.00 5.90 17.66
C GLU A 111 -0.21 6.06 16.72
N TYR A 112 -1.31 6.62 17.23
CA TYR A 112 -2.51 6.86 16.43
C TYR A 112 -2.32 7.94 15.37
N VAL A 113 -1.52 8.96 15.66
CA VAL A 113 -1.13 9.96 14.65
C VAL A 113 -0.38 9.30 13.49
N VAL A 114 0.54 8.36 13.78
CA VAL A 114 1.25 7.60 12.74
C VAL A 114 0.27 6.76 11.92
N LYS A 115 -0.64 6.00 12.55
CA LYS A 115 -1.68 5.21 11.84
C LYS A 115 -2.53 6.08 10.93
N GLY A 116 -2.93 7.25 11.42
CA GLY A 116 -3.67 8.23 10.64
C GLY A 116 -2.88 8.78 9.45
N VAL A 117 -1.60 9.11 9.63
CA VAL A 117 -0.73 9.58 8.52
C VAL A 117 -0.52 8.48 7.48
N MET A 118 -0.30 7.23 7.91
CA MET A 118 -0.19 6.10 6.97
C MET A 118 -1.47 5.90 6.16
N THR A 119 -2.63 6.09 6.78
CA THR A 119 -3.92 6.04 6.08
C THR A 119 -4.03 7.17 5.03
N ARG A 120 -3.66 8.39 5.39
CA ARG A 120 -3.59 9.54 4.46
C ARG A 120 -2.65 9.27 3.29
N TYR A 121 -1.44 8.82 3.60
CA TYR A 121 -0.43 8.45 2.61
C TYR A 121 -0.98 7.43 1.63
N ARG A 122 -1.63 6.38 2.14
CA ARG A 122 -2.26 5.36 1.31
C ARG A 122 -3.33 5.94 0.40
N TYR A 123 -4.21 6.83 0.87
CA TYR A 123 -5.21 7.49 0.02
C TYR A 123 -4.57 8.28 -1.13
N MET A 124 -3.52 9.06 -0.83
CA MET A 124 -2.81 9.87 -1.83
C MET A 124 -2.14 9.01 -2.92
N HIS A 125 -1.67 7.81 -2.55
CA HIS A 125 -0.90 6.93 -3.44
C HIS A 125 -1.71 5.75 -4.02
N GLN A 126 -2.96 5.56 -3.61
CA GLN A 126 -3.85 4.52 -4.15
C GLN A 126 -4.10 4.73 -5.65
N GLY A 127 -4.07 3.67 -6.45
CA GLY A 127 -4.23 3.74 -7.91
C GLY A 127 -2.95 4.06 -8.68
N GLY A 128 -1.78 4.03 -8.03
CA GLY A 128 -0.47 3.94 -8.68
C GLY A 128 0.08 5.23 -9.29
N GLN A 129 -0.75 6.27 -9.49
CA GLN A 129 -0.35 7.56 -10.07
C GLN A 129 -0.06 8.66 -9.05
N SER A 130 -0.32 8.44 -7.75
CA SER A 130 0.07 9.40 -6.70
C SER A 130 -0.49 10.81 -6.90
N ALA A 131 -1.73 10.90 -7.38
CA ALA A 131 -2.37 12.16 -7.76
C ALA A 131 -3.72 12.37 -7.06
N ASN A 132 -4.04 11.55 -6.04
CA ASN A 132 -5.27 11.72 -5.30
C ASN A 132 -5.11 12.83 -4.26
N ASP A 133 -6.16 13.62 -4.11
CA ASP A 133 -6.23 14.60 -3.02
C ASP A 133 -6.21 13.91 -1.66
N ASP A 134 -5.58 14.55 -0.68
CA ASP A 134 -5.59 14.08 0.71
C ASP A 134 -6.93 14.44 1.37
N PRO A 135 -7.80 13.46 1.68
CA PRO A 135 -9.11 13.73 2.26
C PRO A 135 -9.04 14.27 3.70
N LEU A 136 -7.88 14.15 4.36
CA LEU A 136 -7.66 14.55 5.76
C LEU A 136 -6.52 15.58 5.86
N ALA A 137 -6.38 16.43 4.84
CA ALA A 137 -5.37 17.49 4.83
C ALA A 137 -5.56 18.50 5.98
N SER A 138 -6.81 18.80 6.35
CA SER A 138 -7.11 19.74 7.43
C SER A 138 -6.87 19.13 8.81
N PRO A 139 -6.26 19.88 9.75
CA PRO A 139 -6.11 19.43 11.13
C PRO A 139 -7.43 18.98 11.76
N GLU A 140 -8.52 19.73 11.55
CA GLU A 140 -9.84 19.45 12.10
C GLU A 140 -10.40 18.13 11.58
N GLY A 141 -10.31 17.90 10.26
CA GLY A 141 -10.76 16.65 9.63
C GLY A 141 -9.93 15.46 10.11
N PHE A 142 -8.62 15.61 10.20
CA PHE A 142 -7.73 14.56 10.68
C PHE A 142 -8.02 14.18 12.15
N ARG A 143 -8.23 15.17 13.01
CA ARG A 143 -8.59 14.94 14.42
C ARG A 143 -9.95 14.28 14.57
N ALA A 144 -10.95 14.75 13.83
CA ALA A 144 -12.29 14.17 13.86
C ALA A 144 -12.25 12.71 13.39
N TRP A 145 -11.42 12.42 12.38
CA TRP A 145 -11.19 11.07 11.91
C TRP A 145 -10.54 10.18 12.99
N LEU A 146 -9.51 10.66 13.70
CA LEU A 146 -8.87 9.91 14.79
C LEU A 146 -9.82 9.63 15.97
N ASP A 147 -10.68 10.58 16.34
CA ASP A 147 -11.70 10.37 17.38
C ASP A 147 -12.76 9.35 16.91
N ALA A 148 -13.21 9.44 15.65
CA ALA A 148 -14.20 8.52 15.11
C ALA A 148 -13.68 7.08 14.93
N HIS A 149 -12.42 6.89 14.53
CA HIS A 149 -11.87 5.56 14.22
C HIS A 149 -11.19 4.90 15.42
N TYR A 150 -10.61 5.70 16.33
CA TYR A 150 -9.81 5.18 17.44
C TYR A 150 -10.23 5.71 18.82
N GLY A 151 -11.22 6.62 18.90
CA GLY A 151 -11.60 7.27 20.16
C GLY A 151 -10.52 8.19 20.73
N VAL A 152 -9.55 8.61 19.90
CA VAL A 152 -8.39 9.40 20.35
C VAL A 152 -8.60 10.87 20.09
N ARG A 153 -8.82 11.60 21.19
CA ARG A 153 -8.95 13.06 21.15
C ARG A 153 -7.60 13.76 21.29
N LEU A 154 -7.26 14.51 20.25
CA LEU A 154 -6.17 15.48 20.25
C LEU A 154 -6.72 16.86 20.62
N GLU A 155 -5.87 17.77 21.10
CA GLU A 155 -6.26 19.16 21.44
C GLU A 155 -5.96 20.10 20.25
N SER A 156 -6.88 21.03 19.95
CA SER A 156 -6.81 21.86 18.72
C SER A 156 -6.04 23.16 18.92
N ALA A 157 -6.00 23.69 20.15
CA ALA A 157 -5.55 25.05 20.44
C ALA A 157 -4.11 25.34 19.98
N ASN A 158 -3.25 24.32 19.85
CA ASN A 158 -1.86 24.47 19.41
C ASN A 158 -1.43 23.34 18.45
N TRP A 159 -2.27 22.99 17.47
CA TRP A 159 -2.03 21.86 16.56
C TRP A 159 -0.63 21.82 15.96
N GLU A 160 -0.20 22.91 15.33
CA GLU A 160 1.09 22.97 14.62
C GLU A 160 2.27 22.71 15.56
N ARG A 161 2.24 23.30 16.76
CA ARG A 161 3.26 23.12 17.79
C ARG A 161 3.28 21.69 18.32
N ASP A 162 2.11 21.12 18.57
CA ASP A 162 2.00 19.88 19.32
C ASP A 162 2.11 18.64 18.44
N TRP A 163 1.61 18.72 17.19
CA TRP A 163 1.45 17.59 16.26
C TRP A 163 1.96 17.87 14.83
N GLY A 164 2.02 19.12 14.37
CA GLY A 164 2.42 19.45 13.00
C GLY A 164 3.78 18.86 12.61
N GLY A 165 4.79 19.00 13.48
CA GLY A 165 6.11 18.41 13.28
C GLY A 165 6.11 16.87 13.22
N PHE A 166 5.28 16.21 14.04
CA PHE A 166 5.18 14.74 14.04
C PHE A 166 4.46 14.21 12.81
N VAL A 167 3.43 14.92 12.33
CA VAL A 167 2.72 14.56 11.10
C VAL A 167 3.67 14.64 9.90
N ARG A 168 4.44 15.73 9.77
CA ARG A 168 5.47 15.86 8.72
C ARG A 168 6.50 14.75 8.82
N LEU A 169 7.03 14.51 10.02
CA LEU A 169 8.01 13.45 10.25
C LEU A 169 7.49 12.06 9.86
N ALA A 170 6.22 11.76 10.15
CA ALA A 170 5.59 10.51 9.77
C ALA A 170 5.44 10.37 8.25
N PHE A 171 5.10 11.45 7.54
CA PHE A 171 5.11 11.49 6.08
C PHE A 171 6.52 11.24 5.52
N ASP A 172 7.54 11.91 6.04
CA ASP A 172 8.93 11.72 5.61
C ASP A 172 9.39 10.27 5.82
N CYS A 173 9.01 9.67 6.95
CA CYS A 173 9.29 8.26 7.24
C CYS A 173 8.57 7.32 6.26
N CYS A 174 7.31 7.61 5.90
CA CYS A 174 6.60 6.85 4.88
C CYS A 174 7.31 6.96 3.52
N GLU A 175 7.73 8.16 3.12
CA GLU A 175 8.43 8.37 1.85
C GLU A 175 9.78 7.63 1.79
N ASP A 176 10.54 7.65 2.89
CA ASP A 176 11.81 6.93 2.99
C ASP A 176 11.62 5.42 2.78
N VAL A 177 10.67 4.82 3.50
CA VAL A 177 10.39 3.37 3.40
C VAL A 177 9.77 3.03 2.05
N ASP A 178 8.91 3.91 1.50
CA ASP A 178 8.32 3.73 0.18
C ASP A 178 9.40 3.70 -0.91
N ARG A 179 10.38 4.60 -0.83
CA ARG A 179 11.53 4.62 -1.75
C ARG A 179 12.34 3.33 -1.65
N MET A 180 12.56 2.80 -0.46
CA MET A 180 13.24 1.51 -0.24
C MET A 180 12.45 0.34 -0.84
N ALA A 181 11.13 0.34 -0.69
CA ALA A 181 10.27 -0.70 -1.24
C ALA A 181 10.21 -0.65 -2.78
N LEU A 182 10.01 0.54 -3.34
CA LEU A 182 9.77 0.73 -4.77
C LEU A 182 11.05 0.72 -5.61
N GLY A 183 12.22 1.03 -5.04
CA GLY A 183 13.50 1.06 -5.77
C GLY A 183 13.80 -0.24 -6.55
N PRO A 184 13.80 -1.41 -5.89
CA PRO A 184 14.01 -2.70 -6.56
C PRO A 184 12.92 -3.03 -7.60
N VAL A 185 11.67 -2.68 -7.32
CA VAL A 185 10.56 -2.90 -8.25
C VAL A 185 10.69 -2.01 -9.50
N ALA A 186 11.07 -0.75 -9.32
CA ALA A 186 11.32 0.19 -10.41
C ALA A 186 12.47 -0.28 -11.32
N ALA A 187 13.56 -0.81 -10.73
CA ALA A 187 14.67 -1.37 -11.49
C ALA A 187 14.23 -2.53 -12.38
N VAL A 188 13.45 -3.46 -11.84
CA VAL A 188 12.90 -4.60 -12.62
C VAL A 188 12.00 -4.13 -13.76
N ILE A 189 11.14 -3.14 -13.50
CA ILE A 189 10.27 -2.58 -14.54
C ILE A 189 11.08 -1.90 -15.63
N TYR A 190 12.13 -1.16 -15.27
CA TYR A 190 13.02 -0.51 -16.21
C TYR A 190 13.70 -1.53 -17.12
N GLU A 191 14.30 -2.59 -16.56
CA GLU A 191 14.91 -3.68 -17.33
C GLU A 191 13.91 -4.34 -18.30
N MET A 192 12.67 -4.57 -17.86
CA MET A 192 11.63 -5.14 -18.71
C MET A 192 11.27 -4.23 -19.88
N LYS A 193 11.19 -2.91 -19.65
CA LYS A 193 10.89 -1.93 -20.69
C LYS A 193 12.04 -1.80 -21.69
N SER A 194 13.28 -1.90 -21.23
CA SER A 194 14.46 -1.81 -22.10
C SER A 194 14.67 -3.07 -22.96
N ALA A 195 14.14 -4.22 -22.53
CA ALA A 195 14.26 -5.50 -23.24
C ALA A 195 13.09 -5.79 -24.20
N ALA A 196 12.07 -4.93 -24.25
CA ALA A 196 10.87 -5.06 -25.09
C ALA A 196 10.97 -4.14 -26.33
#